data_AF-R7LAV6-F1
#
_entry.id   AF-R7LAV6-F1
#
_cell.length_a   1.000
_cell.length_b   1.000
_cell.length_c   1.000
_cell.angle_alpha   90.00
_cell.angle_beta   90.00
_cell.angle_gamma   90.00
#
_symmetry.space_group_name_H-M   'P 1'
#
loop_
_entity.id
_entity.type
_entity.pdbx_description
1 polymer ?
#
loop_
_entity_poly.entity_id
_entity_poly.type
_entity_poly.pdbx_seq_one_letter_code
_entity_poly.pdbx_strand_id
1 'polypeptide(L)'
;MKILCKKMALSAVLFSALFSLCAQEKKIENLRDFLDSEIAAGKKEIIVPAGRYEVEDKGGAHLVFRGVEGVTIKAYDVDLVCKQTSCAILIVECKNFKIEGLRVDYDPLPFTQGKIVAMSDDKMVHEIEIFDGYPDTSRISVNKYEIFDQNTRRLKVDTYSMEKIEPISKTRFKAYKAKHCMYRKFQNEEIGDIVVTASSSEKGRGGHAIYISYSKDVTLKDINLYASCSFGFFDYASEGLVYDTCRVLRRETGDIAKRANPRVRSLNADGFHSKIAKKGPTYLNCETGWNGDDSIAINGTYHLVIGSKGNKLRVISNRNPLNIDEGDRVEIFKTDGSVEYAMVKSVLPAAKITEEEEKWLYSLPIYPGFKEHKTFKSGFEVELDREIDVPRRSMILNANMIGNGFKIKGGKFGNNRSRGLIIKCGHGVIEGATIEAAWMESIKIAPEWFWFEGGHTENLVIKNNVIKCGAGPAITINSPKVNLKEGFGPAGAHRNIAILNNKISYVSLPVIFATSVQDLRLSKNKLNVMDDGYYMHDYGGRHMGTDCTEPITLINCSQK
;
A
#
# COMPACT_ATOMS: atom_id res chain seq x y z
N MET A 1 6.04 -77.05 10.63
CA MET A 1 5.57 -75.65 10.74
C MET A 1 6.50 -74.85 11.66
N LYS A 2 7.75 -74.62 11.21
CA LYS A 2 8.82 -73.82 11.84
C LYS A 2 10.00 -74.01 10.88
N ILE A 3 10.16 -73.11 9.90
CA ILE A 3 11.37 -72.90 9.06
C ILE A 3 11.09 -71.82 7.98
N LEU A 4 9.83 -71.49 7.69
CA LEU A 4 9.49 -70.44 6.70
C LEU A 4 9.30 -69.01 7.26
N CYS A 5 9.69 -68.73 8.50
CA CYS A 5 9.43 -67.42 9.14
C CYS A 5 10.71 -66.58 9.44
N LYS A 6 11.89 -67.02 8.98
CA LYS A 6 13.17 -66.33 9.28
C LYS A 6 13.83 -65.60 8.10
N LYS A 7 13.27 -65.64 6.89
CA LYS A 7 13.83 -64.94 5.71
C LYS A 7 13.11 -63.63 5.32
N MET A 8 11.95 -63.30 5.89
CA MET A 8 11.28 -62.00 5.64
C MET A 8 11.66 -60.90 6.65
N ALA A 9 12.23 -61.24 7.81
CA ALA A 9 12.60 -60.26 8.82
C ALA A 9 13.95 -59.54 8.51
N LEU A 10 14.83 -60.14 7.71
CA LEU A 10 16.14 -59.55 7.42
C LEU A 10 16.12 -58.56 6.23
N SER A 11 15.13 -58.64 5.35
CA SER A 11 14.99 -57.72 4.22
C SER A 11 14.22 -56.44 4.57
N ALA A 12 13.39 -56.46 5.62
CA ALA A 12 12.67 -55.29 6.10
C ALA A 12 13.54 -54.36 6.96
N VAL A 13 14.58 -54.89 7.60
CA VAL A 13 15.52 -54.09 8.42
C VAL A 13 16.63 -53.45 7.58
N LEU A 14 16.99 -54.03 6.42
CA LEU A 14 17.89 -53.37 5.48
C LEU A 14 17.20 -52.31 4.60
N PHE A 15 15.88 -52.42 4.36
CA PHE A 15 15.15 -51.40 3.59
C PHE A 15 14.80 -50.15 4.42
N SER A 16 14.72 -50.27 5.75
CA SER A 16 14.53 -49.13 6.67
C SER A 16 15.86 -48.46 7.07
N ALA A 17 16.98 -49.19 7.02
CA ALA A 17 18.31 -48.65 7.32
C ALA A 17 18.94 -47.85 6.16
N LEU A 18 18.43 -47.99 4.93
CA LEU A 18 18.89 -47.22 3.74
C LEU A 18 18.13 -45.91 3.52
N PHE A 19 17.02 -45.65 4.22
CA PHE A 19 16.37 -44.32 4.26
C PHE A 19 16.76 -43.48 5.48
N SER A 20 17.59 -44.01 6.37
CA SER A 20 18.14 -43.30 7.53
C SER A 20 19.64 -43.03 7.40
N LEU A 21 20.21 -43.13 6.20
CA LEU A 21 21.42 -42.38 5.88
C LEU A 21 21.06 -40.90 5.87
N CYS A 22 21.19 -40.32 7.05
CA CYS A 22 21.42 -38.92 7.35
C CYS A 22 21.49 -38.02 6.11
N ALA A 23 20.33 -37.55 5.64
CA ALA A 23 20.23 -36.12 5.40
C ALA A 23 20.35 -35.47 6.77
N GLN A 24 21.58 -35.36 7.26
CA GLN A 24 21.92 -34.35 8.24
C GLN A 24 21.64 -33.06 7.47
N GLU A 25 20.40 -32.56 7.57
CA GLU A 25 20.00 -31.31 6.93
C GLU A 25 21.07 -30.31 7.31
N LYS A 26 21.82 -29.88 6.30
CA LYS A 26 22.96 -28.99 6.50
C LYS A 26 22.35 -27.70 7.01
N LYS A 27 22.29 -27.55 8.34
CA LYS A 27 21.69 -26.40 8.98
C LYS A 27 22.47 -25.19 8.50
N ILE A 28 21.82 -24.37 7.68
CA ILE A 28 22.41 -23.12 7.25
C ILE A 28 22.49 -22.24 8.49
N GLU A 29 23.70 -21.91 8.93
CA GLU A 29 23.90 -21.02 10.08
C GLU A 29 23.52 -19.58 9.74
N ASN A 30 23.77 -19.15 8.49
CA ASN A 30 23.47 -17.82 8.00
C ASN A 30 22.79 -17.88 6.64
N LEU A 31 21.50 -17.55 6.60
CA LEU A 31 20.68 -17.58 5.39
C LEU A 31 21.21 -16.63 4.31
N ARG A 32 21.71 -15.45 4.69
CA ARG A 32 22.26 -14.48 3.74
C ARG A 32 23.49 -15.05 3.04
N ASP A 33 24.47 -15.51 3.80
CA ASP A 33 25.73 -16.02 3.25
C ASP A 33 25.49 -17.25 2.36
N PHE A 34 24.53 -18.11 2.74
CA PHE A 34 24.12 -19.22 1.90
C PHE A 34 23.58 -18.74 0.55
N LEU A 35 22.58 -17.85 0.53
CA LEU A 35 21.98 -17.36 -0.70
C LEU A 35 23.02 -16.63 -1.58
N ASP A 36 23.85 -15.78 -0.98
CA ASP A 36 24.92 -15.07 -1.68
C ASP A 36 25.91 -16.05 -2.32
N SER A 37 26.31 -17.10 -1.60
CA SER A 37 27.24 -18.11 -2.12
C SER A 37 26.65 -18.94 -3.26
N GLU A 38 25.37 -19.30 -3.19
CA GLU A 38 24.69 -20.10 -4.20
C GLU A 38 24.50 -19.29 -5.49
N ILE A 39 24.16 -18.00 -5.36
CA ILE A 39 24.08 -17.06 -6.49
C ILE A 39 25.47 -16.85 -7.10
N ALA A 40 26.50 -16.62 -6.29
CA ALA A 40 27.87 -16.45 -6.77
C ALA A 40 28.41 -17.70 -7.47
N ALA A 41 27.97 -18.89 -7.06
CA ALA A 41 28.25 -20.15 -7.72
C ALA A 41 27.50 -20.34 -9.05
N GLY A 42 26.65 -19.39 -9.45
CA GLY A 42 25.91 -19.41 -10.72
C GLY A 42 24.68 -20.30 -10.72
N LYS A 43 24.19 -20.75 -9.56
CA LYS A 43 22.99 -21.59 -9.48
C LYS A 43 21.76 -20.81 -9.92
N LYS A 44 20.93 -21.46 -10.74
CA LYS A 44 19.68 -20.90 -11.28
C LYS A 44 18.45 -21.30 -10.47
N GLU A 45 18.53 -22.41 -9.76
CA GLU A 45 17.53 -22.82 -8.78
C GLU A 45 18.23 -23.05 -7.44
N ILE A 46 17.73 -22.38 -6.40
CA ILE A 46 18.29 -22.43 -5.05
C ILE A 46 17.17 -22.87 -4.12
N ILE A 47 17.36 -24.00 -3.44
CA ILE A 47 16.41 -24.53 -2.47
C ILE A 47 16.94 -24.18 -1.09
N VAL A 48 16.16 -23.42 -0.33
CA VAL A 48 16.44 -23.11 1.07
C VAL A 48 15.86 -24.25 1.91
N PRO A 49 16.68 -24.97 2.70
CA PRO A 49 16.21 -25.91 3.72
C PRO A 49 15.15 -25.27 4.63
N ALA A 50 14.12 -26.05 4.95
CA ALA A 50 13.08 -25.63 5.88
C ALA A 50 13.67 -25.23 7.23
N GLY A 51 13.06 -24.26 7.90
CA GLY A 51 13.55 -23.81 9.19
C GLY A 51 13.30 -22.34 9.48
N ARG A 52 13.70 -21.94 10.68
CA ARG A 52 13.65 -20.54 11.12
C ARG A 52 15.04 -19.94 11.08
N TYR A 53 15.15 -18.82 10.40
CA TYR A 53 16.38 -18.07 10.23
C TYR A 53 16.21 -16.68 10.83
N GLU A 54 16.91 -16.44 11.93
CA GLU A 54 17.08 -15.11 12.50
C GLU A 54 18.19 -14.40 11.74
N VAL A 55 17.85 -13.30 11.07
CA VAL A 55 18.79 -12.57 10.23
C VAL A 55 18.99 -11.18 10.82
N GLU A 56 20.23 -10.72 10.81
CA GLU A 56 20.56 -9.34 11.17
C GLU A 56 20.65 -8.45 9.93
N ASP A 57 20.18 -7.22 10.06
CA ASP A 57 20.35 -6.17 9.07
C ASP A 57 21.83 -5.86 8.81
N LYS A 58 22.22 -5.90 7.53
CA LYS A 58 23.51 -5.40 7.05
C LYS A 58 23.28 -4.38 5.94
N GLY A 59 23.51 -3.11 6.26
CA GLY A 59 23.42 -2.02 5.29
C GLY A 59 21.99 -1.58 4.93
N GLY A 60 21.00 -1.87 5.78
CA GLY A 60 19.62 -1.43 5.63
C GLY A 60 18.64 -2.49 5.17
N ALA A 61 19.08 -3.74 4.96
CA ALA A 61 18.23 -4.87 4.61
C ALA A 61 18.73 -6.21 5.15
N HIS A 62 17.82 -7.16 5.37
CA HIS A 62 18.13 -8.51 5.87
C HIS A 62 18.58 -9.45 4.73
N LEU A 63 17.89 -9.44 3.59
CA LEU A 63 18.32 -10.12 2.37
C LEU A 63 18.42 -9.10 1.23
N VAL A 64 19.45 -9.20 0.40
CA VAL A 64 19.70 -8.27 -0.70
C VAL A 64 19.97 -9.06 -1.97
N PHE A 65 19.20 -8.77 -3.02
CA PHE A 65 19.39 -9.31 -4.36
C PHE A 65 19.61 -8.13 -5.30
N ARG A 66 20.79 -8.07 -5.92
CA ARG A 66 21.16 -6.99 -6.85
C ARG A 66 21.66 -7.57 -8.16
N GLY A 67 21.09 -7.14 -9.29
CA GLY A 67 21.54 -7.58 -10.61
C GLY A 67 21.34 -9.07 -10.88
N VAL A 68 20.47 -9.75 -10.12
CA VAL A 68 20.26 -11.20 -10.25
C VAL A 68 19.39 -11.47 -11.47
N GLU A 69 19.87 -12.33 -12.37
CA GLU A 69 19.14 -12.71 -13.59
C GLU A 69 18.89 -14.21 -13.72
N GLY A 70 17.61 -14.57 -13.91
CA GLY A 70 17.17 -15.93 -14.22
C GLY A 70 17.30 -16.91 -13.06
N VAL A 71 17.16 -16.44 -11.82
CA VAL A 71 17.28 -17.26 -10.61
C VAL A 71 15.91 -17.45 -9.94
N THR A 72 15.64 -18.66 -9.49
CA THR A 72 14.48 -19.00 -8.64
C THR A 72 14.97 -19.48 -7.28
N ILE A 73 14.49 -18.83 -6.22
CA ILE A 73 14.69 -19.24 -4.83
C ILE A 73 13.42 -19.93 -4.35
N LYS A 74 13.53 -21.17 -3.87
CA LYS A 74 12.43 -21.94 -3.27
C LYS A 74 12.67 -22.02 -1.76
N ALA A 75 11.83 -21.34 -0.98
CA ALA A 75 11.93 -21.25 0.47
C ALA A 75 10.61 -21.64 1.15
N TYR A 76 10.06 -22.78 0.72
CA TYR A 76 8.91 -23.41 1.38
C TYR A 76 9.26 -23.83 2.81
N ASP A 77 8.33 -23.61 3.73
CA ASP A 77 8.51 -23.87 5.17
C ASP A 77 9.68 -23.13 5.84
N VAL A 78 10.05 -21.97 5.28
CA VAL A 78 11.06 -21.07 5.83
C VAL A 78 10.42 -19.90 6.57
N ASP A 79 10.81 -19.69 7.84
CA ASP A 79 10.54 -18.49 8.63
C ASP A 79 11.77 -17.57 8.59
N LEU A 80 11.68 -16.43 7.90
CA LEU A 80 12.63 -15.31 8.01
C LEU A 80 12.19 -14.40 9.18
N VAL A 81 13.03 -14.35 10.21
CA VAL A 81 12.84 -13.46 11.37
C VAL A 81 13.86 -12.33 11.32
N CYS A 82 13.36 -11.13 11.06
CA CYS A 82 14.17 -9.91 11.02
C CYS A 82 14.49 -9.42 12.44
N LYS A 83 15.77 -9.34 12.80
CA LYS A 83 16.23 -8.92 14.14
C LYS A 83 16.22 -7.40 14.36
N GLN A 84 15.96 -6.63 13.31
CA GLN A 84 15.83 -5.18 13.34
C GLN A 84 14.63 -4.73 12.51
N THR A 85 14.04 -3.59 12.87
CA THR A 85 12.93 -2.98 12.13
C THR A 85 13.42 -2.16 10.93
N SER A 86 14.01 -2.85 9.95
CA SER A 86 14.47 -2.34 8.65
C SER A 86 13.96 -3.22 7.48
N CYS A 87 14.44 -3.02 6.25
CA CYS A 87 13.96 -3.77 5.10
C CYS A 87 14.23 -5.29 5.26
N ALA A 88 13.23 -6.14 5.05
CA ALA A 88 13.43 -7.59 5.10
C ALA A 88 14.13 -8.08 3.82
N ILE A 89 13.61 -7.69 2.66
CA ILE A 89 14.12 -8.15 1.36
C ILE A 89 14.22 -6.98 0.40
N LEU A 90 15.43 -6.72 -0.05
CA LEU A 90 15.73 -5.70 -1.04
C LEU A 90 16.05 -6.36 -2.39
N ILE A 91 15.24 -6.11 -3.41
CA ILE A 91 15.41 -6.60 -4.78
C ILE A 91 15.66 -5.39 -5.68
N VAL A 92 16.84 -5.32 -6.31
CA VAL A 92 17.24 -4.16 -7.12
C VAL A 92 17.83 -4.62 -8.44
N GLU A 93 17.40 -4.03 -9.55
CA GLU A 93 17.96 -4.29 -10.88
C GLU A 93 17.95 -5.79 -11.25
N CYS A 94 16.99 -6.55 -10.73
CA CYS A 94 16.87 -7.98 -11.00
C CYS A 94 15.98 -8.22 -12.22
N LYS A 95 16.20 -9.33 -12.93
CA LYS A 95 15.46 -9.69 -14.13
C LYS A 95 15.12 -11.17 -14.15
N ASN A 96 13.87 -11.52 -14.48
CA ASN A 96 13.42 -12.92 -14.48
C ASN A 96 13.77 -13.64 -13.16
N PHE A 97 13.52 -12.97 -12.04
CA PHE A 97 13.88 -13.43 -10.69
C PHE A 97 12.64 -13.90 -9.93
N LYS A 98 12.75 -14.99 -9.17
CA LYS A 98 11.61 -15.56 -8.44
C LYS A 98 11.95 -15.92 -7.00
N ILE A 99 11.00 -15.70 -6.10
CA ILE A 99 11.00 -16.26 -4.76
C ILE A 99 9.66 -17.00 -4.57
N GLU A 100 9.73 -18.28 -4.24
CA GLU A 100 8.60 -19.17 -4.04
C GLU A 100 8.60 -19.73 -2.62
N GLY A 101 7.57 -19.41 -1.84
CA GLY A 101 7.47 -19.76 -0.43
C GLY A 101 8.37 -18.87 0.42
N LEU A 102 7.80 -18.26 1.46
CA LEU A 102 8.53 -17.63 2.58
C LEU A 102 7.53 -17.12 3.61
N ARG A 103 7.87 -17.19 4.90
CA ARG A 103 7.17 -16.46 5.97
C ARG A 103 8.11 -15.39 6.51
N VAL A 104 7.69 -14.12 6.50
CA VAL A 104 8.51 -12.98 6.92
C VAL A 104 7.86 -12.29 8.13
N ASP A 105 8.62 -12.11 9.20
CA ASP A 105 8.17 -11.44 10.42
C ASP A 105 9.36 -10.75 11.14
N TYR A 106 9.07 -9.98 12.18
CA TYR A 106 10.04 -9.13 12.89
C TYR A 106 10.06 -9.41 14.38
N ASP A 107 11.26 -9.43 14.97
CA ASP A 107 11.47 -9.40 16.40
C ASP A 107 12.67 -8.49 16.75
N PRO A 108 12.45 -7.28 17.30
CA PRO A 108 11.18 -6.79 17.83
C PRO A 108 10.19 -6.33 16.75
N LEU A 109 8.90 -6.30 17.09
CA LEU A 109 7.86 -5.78 16.17
C LEU A 109 8.07 -4.30 15.83
N PRO A 110 7.61 -3.86 14.65
CA PRO A 110 7.62 -2.47 14.24
C PRO A 110 6.41 -1.66 14.74
N PHE A 111 5.64 -2.20 15.68
CA PHE A 111 4.54 -1.52 16.37
C PHE A 111 4.40 -2.04 17.79
N THR A 112 3.76 -1.26 18.63
CA THR A 112 3.36 -1.67 19.98
C THR A 112 1.85 -1.75 20.12
N GLN A 113 1.38 -2.51 21.11
CA GLN A 113 -0.01 -2.74 21.39
C GLN A 113 -0.27 -2.70 22.90
N GLY A 114 -1.31 -2.01 23.32
CA GLY A 114 -1.71 -1.90 24.72
C GLY A 114 -3.21 -1.79 24.89
N LYS A 115 -3.68 -1.74 26.13
CA LYS A 115 -5.07 -1.48 26.49
C LYS A 115 -5.23 -0.06 27.02
N ILE A 116 -6.37 0.57 26.76
CA ILE A 116 -6.76 1.81 27.43
C ILE A 116 -7.11 1.47 28.89
N VAL A 117 -6.41 2.08 29.85
CA VAL A 117 -6.65 1.89 31.30
C VAL A 117 -7.32 3.08 31.96
N ALA A 118 -7.17 4.26 31.36
CA ALA A 118 -7.90 5.48 31.76
C ALA A 118 -8.02 6.41 30.54
N MET A 119 -8.98 7.33 30.59
CA MET A 119 -9.13 8.40 29.60
C MET A 119 -9.67 9.65 30.26
N SER A 120 -9.36 10.82 29.69
CA SER A 120 -10.01 12.08 30.08
C SER A 120 -11.49 12.09 29.65
N ASP A 121 -12.32 12.90 30.31
CA ASP A 121 -13.76 13.00 30.02
C ASP A 121 -14.03 13.42 28.56
N ASP A 122 -13.18 14.31 28.02
CA ASP A 122 -13.22 14.75 26.62
C ASP A 122 -12.59 13.73 25.64
N LYS A 123 -12.12 12.60 26.16
CA LYS A 123 -11.40 11.53 25.48
C LYS A 123 -10.10 11.96 24.80
N MET A 124 -9.61 13.19 24.95
CA MET A 124 -8.43 13.67 24.22
C MET A 124 -7.11 13.11 24.73
N VAL A 125 -7.10 12.57 25.95
CA VAL A 125 -5.96 11.91 26.57
C VAL A 125 -6.34 10.48 26.92
N HIS A 126 -5.60 9.52 26.40
CA HIS A 126 -5.74 8.10 26.78
C HIS A 126 -4.49 7.65 27.53
N GLU A 127 -4.68 6.99 28.66
CA GLU A 127 -3.62 6.30 29.35
C GLU A 127 -3.61 4.82 28.94
N ILE A 128 -2.46 4.36 28.45
CA ILE A 128 -2.29 3.06 27.83
C ILE A 128 -1.33 2.21 28.64
N GLU A 129 -1.71 0.96 28.90
CA GLU A 129 -0.83 -0.08 29.43
C GLU A 129 -0.47 -1.05 28.30
N ILE A 130 0.81 -1.10 27.92
CA ILE A 130 1.36 -1.97 26.87
C ILE A 130 1.27 -3.42 27.34
N PHE A 131 0.78 -4.31 26.48
CA PHE A 131 0.71 -5.74 26.78
C PHE A 131 2.11 -6.36 26.81
N ASP A 132 2.32 -7.35 27.69
CA ASP A 132 3.58 -8.09 27.72
C ASP A 132 3.92 -8.72 26.37
N GLY A 133 5.20 -8.67 26.04
CA GLY A 133 5.75 -9.14 24.79
C GLY A 133 5.87 -8.04 23.72
N TYR A 134 5.24 -6.87 23.86
CA TYR A 134 5.33 -5.80 22.85
C TYR A 134 6.48 -4.80 23.09
N PRO A 135 6.95 -4.09 22.04
CA PRO A 135 7.92 -3.01 22.18
C PRO A 135 7.49 -1.97 23.21
N ASP A 136 8.44 -1.50 24.01
CA ASP A 136 8.20 -0.56 25.10
C ASP A 136 8.02 0.90 24.63
N THR A 137 7.75 1.81 25.58
CA THR A 137 7.48 3.23 25.30
C THR A 137 8.62 3.97 24.60
N SER A 138 9.87 3.50 24.71
CA SER A 138 11.03 4.14 24.06
C SER A 138 11.02 4.01 22.55
N ARG A 139 10.27 3.05 22.01
CA ARG A 139 10.18 2.78 20.56
C ARG A 139 8.96 3.39 19.90
N ILE A 140 8.06 4.05 20.62
CA ILE A 140 6.81 4.58 20.05
C ILE A 140 7.08 5.74 19.08
N SER A 141 6.42 5.70 17.93
CA SER A 141 6.27 6.82 17.01
C SER A 141 4.89 7.47 17.17
N VAL A 142 4.79 8.79 16.99
CA VAL A 142 3.52 9.56 17.10
C VAL A 142 2.58 9.41 15.90
N ASN A 143 2.66 8.28 15.20
CA ASN A 143 1.93 8.01 13.96
C ASN A 143 1.08 6.75 14.08
N LYS A 144 -0.04 6.71 13.31
CA LYS A 144 -0.90 5.52 13.17
C LYS A 144 -1.50 5.05 14.49
N TYR A 145 -2.12 5.96 15.23
CA TYR A 145 -2.83 5.66 16.47
C TYR A 145 -4.22 5.10 16.17
N GLU A 146 -4.38 3.78 16.29
CA GLU A 146 -5.60 3.04 15.97
C GLU A 146 -6.19 2.41 17.23
N ILE A 147 -7.52 2.37 17.31
CA ILE A 147 -8.26 1.77 18.43
C ILE A 147 -9.11 0.62 17.91
N PHE A 148 -8.92 -0.55 18.51
CA PHE A 148 -9.63 -1.78 18.21
C PHE A 148 -10.50 -2.17 19.41
N ASP A 149 -11.68 -2.67 19.11
CA ASP A 149 -12.62 -3.17 20.10
C ASP A 149 -12.04 -4.39 20.82
N GLN A 150 -12.10 -4.40 22.15
CA GLN A 150 -11.49 -5.45 22.97
C GLN A 150 -12.07 -6.86 22.73
N ASN A 151 -13.34 -6.96 22.32
CA ASN A 151 -14.05 -8.24 22.19
C ASN A 151 -14.02 -8.75 20.75
N THR A 152 -14.46 -7.93 19.81
CA THR A 152 -14.53 -8.25 18.38
C THR A 152 -13.18 -8.13 17.69
N ARG A 153 -12.23 -7.40 18.30
CA ARG A 153 -10.88 -7.14 17.76
C ARG A 153 -10.91 -6.47 16.38
N ARG A 154 -11.99 -5.75 16.10
CA ARG A 154 -12.19 -4.95 14.88
C ARG A 154 -11.85 -3.49 15.16
N LEU A 155 -11.39 -2.80 14.13
CA LEU A 155 -11.12 -1.36 14.20
C LEU A 155 -12.43 -0.63 14.52
N LYS A 156 -12.43 0.20 15.57
CA LYS A 156 -13.63 0.96 16.00
C LYS A 156 -13.87 2.19 15.12
N VAL A 157 -12.78 2.86 14.74
CA VAL A 157 -12.75 4.09 13.92
C VAL A 157 -11.42 4.13 13.15
N ASP A 158 -11.37 4.84 12.01
CA ASP A 158 -10.09 5.15 11.35
C ASP A 158 -9.12 5.80 12.34
N THR A 159 -7.83 5.77 12.03
CA THR A 159 -6.74 6.32 12.82
C THR A 159 -7.00 7.73 13.32
N TYR A 160 -6.60 7.99 14.57
CA TYR A 160 -6.45 9.34 15.10
C TYR A 160 -5.06 9.90 14.83
N SER A 161 -4.99 11.22 14.69
CA SER A 161 -3.71 11.92 14.74
C SER A 161 -3.28 12.07 16.20
N MET A 162 -2.04 11.69 16.50
CA MET A 162 -1.45 11.85 17.83
C MET A 162 -0.48 13.03 17.79
N GLU A 163 -0.59 13.93 18.77
CA GLU A 163 0.30 15.10 18.89
C GLU A 163 1.58 14.72 19.62
N LYS A 164 1.46 13.99 20.72
CA LYS A 164 2.59 13.53 21.54
C LYS A 164 2.23 12.33 22.39
N ILE A 165 3.26 11.70 22.97
CA ILE A 165 3.13 10.77 24.09
C ILE A 165 3.89 11.28 25.30
N GLU A 166 3.47 10.85 26.49
CA GLU A 166 4.16 11.06 27.76
C GLU A 166 4.38 9.69 28.43
N PRO A 167 5.61 9.14 28.40
CA PRO A 167 5.91 7.89 29.09
C PRO A 167 5.79 8.04 30.62
N ILE A 168 5.05 7.12 31.25
CA ILE A 168 4.95 6.98 32.71
C ILE A 168 5.93 5.90 33.20
N SER A 169 6.07 4.82 32.42
CA SER A 169 7.03 3.75 32.64
C SER A 169 7.42 3.13 31.29
N LYS A 170 8.18 2.02 31.30
CA LYS A 170 8.47 1.25 30.09
C LYS A 170 7.19 0.69 29.44
N THR A 171 6.17 0.38 30.22
CA THR A 171 4.95 -0.28 29.74
C THR A 171 3.70 0.60 29.87
N ARG A 172 3.84 1.88 30.24
CA ARG A 172 2.70 2.76 30.47
C ARG A 172 2.97 4.16 29.95
N PHE A 173 2.02 4.75 29.23
CA PHE A 173 2.14 6.11 28.68
C PHE A 173 0.79 6.79 28.51
N LYS A 174 0.79 8.12 28.47
CA LYS A 174 -0.35 8.91 28.00
C LYS A 174 -0.18 9.24 26.53
N ALA A 175 -1.22 9.02 25.74
CA ALA A 175 -1.34 9.44 24.36
C ALA A 175 -2.21 10.70 24.28
N TYR A 176 -1.70 11.75 23.64
CA TYR A 176 -2.43 13.00 23.43
C TYR A 176 -2.90 13.07 21.98
N LYS A 177 -4.20 12.99 21.75
CA LYS A 177 -4.79 13.19 20.42
C LYS A 177 -4.58 14.64 19.98
N ALA A 178 -4.31 14.85 18.69
CA ALA A 178 -4.22 16.20 18.13
C ALA A 178 -5.58 16.91 18.21
N LYS A 179 -5.58 18.22 18.48
CA LYS A 179 -6.79 19.03 18.76
C LYS A 179 -7.93 18.81 17.77
N HIS A 180 -7.66 18.70 16.46
CA HIS A 180 -8.70 18.50 15.45
C HIS A 180 -9.52 17.20 15.64
N CYS A 181 -8.98 16.22 16.38
CA CYS A 181 -9.72 14.99 16.69
C CYS A 181 -10.92 15.25 17.61
N MET A 182 -10.96 16.37 18.36
CA MET A 182 -12.08 16.72 19.23
C MET A 182 -13.39 16.94 18.46
N TYR A 183 -13.29 17.30 17.18
CA TYR A 183 -14.43 17.54 16.29
C TYR A 183 -14.88 16.27 15.55
N ARG A 184 -14.26 15.12 15.83
CA ARG A 184 -14.75 13.86 15.26
C ARG A 184 -16.09 13.52 15.89
N LYS A 185 -17.10 13.37 15.03
CA LYS A 185 -18.48 13.07 15.40
C LYS A 185 -18.62 11.76 16.19
N PHE A 186 -17.71 10.81 15.97
CA PHE A 186 -17.77 9.48 16.56
C PHE A 186 -16.48 9.15 17.31
N GLN A 187 -16.61 9.01 18.62
CA GLN A 187 -15.54 8.59 19.55
C GLN A 187 -16.14 7.57 20.53
N ASN A 188 -16.14 6.30 20.14
CA ASN A 188 -16.71 5.17 20.89
C ASN A 188 -15.65 4.28 21.55
N GLU A 189 -14.43 4.81 21.73
CA GLU A 189 -13.43 4.17 22.57
C GLU A 189 -13.88 4.07 24.02
N GLU A 190 -13.49 2.97 24.64
CA GLU A 190 -13.84 2.53 26.00
C GLU A 190 -12.60 2.04 26.75
N ILE A 191 -12.66 2.03 28.07
CA ILE A 191 -11.62 1.39 28.89
C ILE A 191 -11.59 -0.10 28.55
N GLY A 192 -10.39 -0.63 28.33
CA GLY A 192 -10.15 -2.02 27.90
C GLY A 192 -9.90 -2.17 26.39
N ASP A 193 -10.28 -1.20 25.56
CA ASP A 193 -10.00 -1.23 24.12
C ASP A 193 -8.51 -1.31 23.82
N ILE A 194 -8.19 -1.94 22.70
CA ILE A 194 -6.83 -2.22 22.28
C ILE A 194 -6.33 -1.06 21.41
N VAL A 195 -5.24 -0.44 21.83
CA VAL A 195 -4.54 0.60 21.07
C VAL A 195 -3.34 -0.01 20.36
N VAL A 196 -3.16 0.35 19.08
CA VAL A 196 -1.93 0.06 18.33
C VAL A 196 -1.36 1.36 17.79
N THR A 197 -0.03 1.52 17.93
CA THR A 197 0.71 2.65 17.35
C THR A 197 2.01 2.16 16.73
N ALA A 198 2.47 2.86 15.70
CA ALA A 198 3.72 2.51 15.04
C ALA A 198 4.90 2.64 16.01
N SER A 199 5.91 1.79 15.84
CA SER A 199 7.21 1.98 16.45
C SER A 199 8.16 2.61 15.43
N SER A 200 9.11 3.44 15.90
CA SER A 200 10.12 4.02 15.04
C SER A 200 10.96 2.92 14.39
N SER A 201 11.14 3.03 13.07
CA SER A 201 12.20 2.27 12.39
C SER A 201 13.55 2.76 12.91
N GLU A 202 14.56 1.90 12.87
CA GLU A 202 15.92 2.35 13.16
C GLU A 202 16.31 3.45 12.14
N LYS A 203 16.80 4.58 12.64
CA LYS A 203 16.91 5.84 11.89
C LYS A 203 17.65 5.64 10.56
N GLY A 204 17.06 6.13 9.46
CA GLY A 204 17.72 6.27 8.15
C GLY A 204 17.73 5.04 7.24
N ARG A 205 17.07 3.93 7.62
CA ARG A 205 17.03 2.69 6.83
C ARG A 205 15.59 2.42 6.39
N GLY A 206 15.32 2.51 5.09
CA GLY A 206 13.98 2.41 4.49
C GLY A 206 13.12 1.29 5.10
N GLY A 207 11.92 1.65 5.57
CA GLY A 207 11.09 0.81 6.44
C GLY A 207 10.08 -0.11 5.74
N HIS A 208 10.24 -0.37 4.44
CA HIS A 208 9.36 -1.30 3.72
C HIS A 208 9.86 -2.72 3.89
N ALA A 209 8.99 -3.72 4.03
CA ALA A 209 9.44 -5.08 4.28
C ALA A 209 10.09 -5.70 3.03
N ILE A 210 9.38 -5.70 1.91
CA ILE A 210 9.88 -6.21 0.63
C ILE A 210 9.89 -5.06 -0.35
N TYR A 211 11.10 -4.57 -0.68
CA TYR A 211 11.30 -3.44 -1.57
C TYR A 211 11.92 -3.89 -2.89
N ILE A 212 11.19 -3.69 -3.99
CA ILE A 212 11.58 -4.05 -5.35
C ILE A 212 11.79 -2.77 -6.15
N SER A 213 12.98 -2.57 -6.72
CA SER A 213 13.26 -1.38 -7.52
C SER A 213 14.00 -1.67 -8.80
N TYR A 214 13.66 -0.91 -9.85
CA TYR A 214 14.32 -0.97 -11.17
C TYR A 214 14.44 -2.39 -11.73
N SER A 215 13.48 -3.26 -11.40
CA SER A 215 13.52 -4.69 -11.71
C SER A 215 12.47 -5.05 -12.75
N LYS A 216 12.68 -6.17 -13.45
CA LYS A 216 11.85 -6.62 -14.56
C LYS A 216 11.45 -8.08 -14.42
N ASP A 217 10.18 -8.38 -14.61
CA ASP A 217 9.65 -9.75 -14.64
C ASP A 217 10.03 -10.54 -13.36
N VAL A 218 9.86 -9.90 -12.19
CA VAL A 218 10.04 -10.55 -10.88
C VAL A 218 8.73 -11.20 -10.43
N THR A 219 8.78 -12.44 -9.96
CA THR A 219 7.64 -13.16 -9.39
C THR A 219 7.87 -13.44 -7.92
N LEU A 220 6.97 -12.98 -7.06
CA LEU A 220 6.88 -13.44 -5.69
C LEU A 220 5.67 -14.35 -5.56
N LYS A 221 5.87 -15.56 -5.05
CA LYS A 221 4.84 -16.58 -4.96
C LYS A 221 4.78 -17.17 -3.55
N ASP A 222 3.57 -17.36 -3.02
CA ASP A 222 3.34 -18.01 -1.72
C ASP A 222 4.11 -17.37 -0.54
N ILE A 223 4.16 -16.04 -0.53
CA ILE A 223 4.86 -15.26 0.51
C ILE A 223 3.84 -14.77 1.55
N ASN A 224 4.05 -15.11 2.83
CA ASN A 224 3.29 -14.54 3.93
C ASN A 224 4.13 -13.50 4.67
N LEU A 225 3.62 -12.29 4.80
CA LEU A 225 4.23 -11.19 5.53
C LEU A 225 3.37 -10.84 6.75
N TYR A 226 4.00 -10.84 7.93
CA TYR A 226 3.29 -10.67 9.20
C TYR A 226 3.51 -9.32 9.89
N ALA A 227 4.52 -8.55 9.47
CA ALA A 227 4.82 -7.22 9.98
C ALA A 227 5.68 -6.39 9.00
N SER A 228 5.60 -5.06 9.08
CA SER A 228 6.47 -4.11 8.38
C SER A 228 6.44 -2.75 9.07
N CYS A 229 7.55 -1.99 9.01
CA CYS A 229 7.63 -0.63 9.54
C CYS A 229 6.79 0.37 8.74
N SER A 230 6.58 0.09 7.46
CA SER A 230 5.81 0.87 6.51
C SER A 230 5.12 -0.11 5.55
N PHE A 231 5.24 0.06 4.23
CA PHE A 231 4.62 -0.80 3.23
C PHE A 231 5.08 -2.27 3.33
N GLY A 232 4.19 -3.20 3.00
CA GLY A 232 4.50 -4.62 2.95
C GLY A 232 5.36 -4.96 1.73
N PHE A 233 4.73 -4.90 0.56
CA PHE A 233 5.38 -5.07 -0.74
C PHE A 233 5.39 -3.72 -1.44
N PHE A 234 6.57 -3.14 -1.64
CA PHE A 234 6.72 -1.89 -2.36
C PHE A 234 7.52 -2.11 -3.64
N ASP A 235 6.90 -1.82 -4.78
CA ASP A 235 7.61 -1.71 -6.04
C ASP A 235 7.77 -0.27 -6.53
N TYR A 236 8.97 0.02 -7.03
CA TYR A 236 9.35 1.33 -7.52
C TYR A 236 10.07 1.21 -8.86
N ALA A 237 9.56 1.91 -9.88
CA ALA A 237 10.16 1.93 -11.23
C ALA A 237 10.47 0.53 -11.79
N SER A 238 9.66 -0.47 -11.43
CA SER A 238 9.79 -1.85 -11.89
C SER A 238 8.70 -2.17 -12.90
N GLU A 239 8.89 -3.22 -13.70
CA GLU A 239 7.93 -3.60 -14.74
C GLU A 239 7.65 -5.10 -14.76
N GLY A 240 6.38 -5.47 -14.98
CA GLY A 240 6.00 -6.86 -15.16
C GLY A 240 6.04 -7.71 -13.89
N LEU A 241 5.87 -7.10 -12.72
CA LEU A 241 5.83 -7.83 -11.46
C LEU A 241 4.60 -8.74 -11.36
N VAL A 242 4.80 -9.92 -10.78
CA VAL A 242 3.73 -10.86 -10.46
C VAL A 242 3.80 -11.20 -8.97
N TYR A 243 2.74 -10.89 -8.25
CA TYR A 243 2.48 -11.39 -6.91
C TYR A 243 1.43 -12.49 -7.04
N ASP A 244 1.83 -13.73 -6.76
CA ASP A 244 0.94 -14.88 -6.79
C ASP A 244 0.77 -15.42 -5.37
N THR A 245 -0.42 -15.27 -4.82
CA THR A 245 -0.74 -15.86 -3.52
C THR A 245 0.12 -15.26 -2.39
N CYS A 246 0.54 -14.00 -2.54
CA CYS A 246 1.22 -13.23 -1.50
C CYS A 246 0.21 -12.64 -0.51
N ARG A 247 0.52 -12.69 0.79
CA ARG A 247 -0.44 -12.34 1.85
C ARG A 247 0.19 -11.45 2.91
N VAL A 248 -0.52 -10.37 3.27
CA VAL A 248 -0.24 -9.55 4.46
C VAL A 248 -1.25 -9.91 5.53
N LEU A 249 -0.80 -10.57 6.59
CA LEU A 249 -1.66 -11.18 7.61
C LEU A 249 -1.24 -10.79 9.02
N ARG A 250 -2.16 -10.90 9.97
CA ARG A 250 -1.77 -10.96 11.39
C ARG A 250 -1.25 -12.36 11.69
N ARG A 251 -0.20 -12.46 12.50
CA ARG A 251 0.29 -13.76 12.98
C ARG A 251 -0.57 -14.22 14.17
N GLU A 252 -1.72 -14.83 13.86
CA GLU A 252 -2.71 -15.23 14.89
C GLU A 252 -2.24 -16.42 15.73
N THR A 253 -1.43 -17.32 15.15
CA THR A 253 -0.84 -18.46 15.84
C THR A 253 0.67 -18.51 15.60
N GLY A 254 1.40 -19.07 16.56
CA GLY A 254 2.84 -19.31 16.44
C GLY A 254 3.70 -18.05 16.37
N ASP A 255 3.27 -16.92 16.96
CA ASP A 255 4.04 -15.67 17.06
C ASP A 255 5.50 -15.93 17.53
N ILE A 256 6.45 -15.10 17.07
CA ILE A 256 7.87 -15.24 17.41
C ILE A 256 8.07 -15.08 18.92
N ALA A 257 7.38 -14.11 19.51
CA ALA A 257 7.41 -13.86 20.94
C ALA A 257 6.06 -14.20 21.56
N LYS A 258 6.08 -14.64 22.83
CA LYS A 258 4.86 -14.83 23.61
C LYS A 258 4.19 -13.47 23.84
N ARG A 259 2.97 -13.30 23.35
CA ARG A 259 2.18 -12.07 23.51
C ARG A 259 1.08 -12.29 24.55
N ALA A 260 0.95 -11.40 25.54
CA ALA A 260 -0.17 -11.46 26.48
C ALA A 260 -1.53 -11.19 25.79
N ASN A 261 -1.51 -10.43 24.71
CA ASN A 261 -2.65 -10.24 23.81
C ASN A 261 -2.19 -10.50 22.38
N PRO A 262 -2.85 -11.36 21.57
CA PRO A 262 -2.45 -11.56 20.18
C PRO A 262 -2.45 -10.25 19.36
N ARG A 263 -1.77 -10.22 18.22
CA ARG A 263 -1.71 -9.01 17.38
C ARG A 263 -3.10 -8.66 16.83
N VAL A 264 -3.49 -7.37 16.84
CA VAL A 264 -4.67 -6.87 16.10
C VAL A 264 -4.31 -6.20 14.77
N ARG A 265 -3.03 -5.89 14.54
CA ARG A 265 -2.47 -5.29 13.32
C ARG A 265 -1.48 -6.24 12.64
N SER A 266 -1.40 -6.17 11.31
CA SER A 266 -0.34 -6.80 10.51
C SER A 266 0.85 -5.85 10.34
N LEU A 267 0.72 -4.75 9.60
CA LEU A 267 1.79 -3.77 9.36
C LEU A 267 1.32 -2.31 9.48
N ASN A 268 2.25 -1.35 9.43
CA ASN A 268 1.97 0.07 9.74
C ASN A 268 1.43 0.93 8.59
N ALA A 269 1.55 0.49 7.33
CA ALA A 269 1.07 1.25 6.18
C ALA A 269 0.37 0.34 5.14
N ASP A 270 0.64 0.53 3.85
CA ASP A 270 0.00 -0.18 2.75
C ASP A 270 0.42 -1.66 2.67
N GLY A 271 -0.48 -2.53 2.24
CA GLY A 271 -0.17 -3.93 1.96
C GLY A 271 0.75 -4.07 0.75
N PHE A 272 0.25 -3.65 -0.42
CA PHE A 272 1.00 -3.55 -1.67
C PHE A 272 1.01 -2.10 -2.15
N HIS A 273 2.16 -1.60 -2.60
CA HIS A 273 2.30 -0.28 -3.15
C HIS A 273 3.15 -0.35 -4.43
N SER A 274 2.67 0.23 -5.52
CA SER A 274 3.36 0.30 -6.81
C SER A 274 3.48 1.75 -7.24
N LYS A 275 4.71 2.18 -7.50
CA LYS A 275 5.02 3.54 -7.92
C LYS A 275 5.78 3.53 -9.23
N ILE A 276 5.30 4.35 -10.16
CA ILE A 276 5.96 4.68 -11.44
C ILE A 276 6.34 3.48 -12.32
N ALA A 277 5.56 2.40 -12.26
CA ALA A 277 5.75 1.22 -13.10
C ALA A 277 5.36 1.51 -14.57
N LYS A 278 6.17 1.04 -15.53
CA LYS A 278 5.83 1.12 -16.97
C LYS A 278 4.73 0.11 -17.35
N LYS A 279 4.84 -1.09 -16.79
CA LYS A 279 3.85 -2.17 -16.91
C LYS A 279 3.37 -2.51 -15.51
N GLY A 280 2.08 -2.33 -15.28
CA GLY A 280 1.44 -2.51 -13.99
C GLY A 280 1.61 -3.92 -13.41
N PRO A 281 1.64 -4.04 -12.07
CA PRO A 281 1.77 -5.31 -11.40
C PRO A 281 0.54 -6.21 -11.60
N THR A 282 0.75 -7.51 -11.51
CA THR A 282 -0.30 -8.53 -11.50
C THR A 282 -0.39 -9.16 -10.12
N TYR A 283 -1.56 -9.09 -9.51
CA TYR A 283 -1.91 -9.72 -8.24
C TYR A 283 -2.88 -10.87 -8.50
N LEU A 284 -2.46 -12.09 -8.19
CA LEU A 284 -3.22 -13.32 -8.37
C LEU A 284 -3.53 -13.91 -6.99
N ASN A 285 -4.79 -13.93 -6.59
CA ASN A 285 -5.24 -14.53 -5.32
C ASN A 285 -4.46 -14.03 -4.08
N CYS A 286 -3.99 -12.78 -4.10
CA CYS A 286 -3.29 -12.16 -2.98
C CYS A 286 -4.26 -11.80 -1.85
N GLU A 287 -3.70 -11.57 -0.66
CA GLU A 287 -4.47 -11.16 0.50
C GLU A 287 -3.82 -10.00 1.25
N THR A 288 -4.66 -9.09 1.76
CA THR A 288 -4.27 -8.14 2.80
C THR A 288 -5.33 -8.08 3.88
N GLY A 289 -4.89 -7.89 5.11
CA GLY A 289 -5.77 -7.63 6.23
C GLY A 289 -5.04 -6.89 7.33
N TRP A 290 -5.77 -6.01 8.04
CA TRP A 290 -5.34 -5.44 9.31
C TRP A 290 -4.09 -4.56 9.23
N ASN A 291 -3.78 -4.04 8.05
CA ASN A 291 -2.66 -3.15 7.84
C ASN A 291 -3.08 -1.68 8.09
N GLY A 292 -2.12 -0.84 8.43
CA GLY A 292 -2.34 0.55 8.87
C GLY A 292 -2.60 1.57 7.75
N ASP A 293 -2.88 1.13 6.53
CA ASP A 293 -3.25 1.99 5.39
C ASP A 293 -3.90 1.16 4.26
N ASP A 294 -3.78 1.57 3.00
CA ASP A 294 -4.43 0.92 1.86
C ASP A 294 -4.05 -0.56 1.67
N SER A 295 -4.95 -1.37 1.12
CA SER A 295 -4.58 -2.75 0.75
C SER A 295 -3.67 -2.77 -0.47
N ILE A 296 -4.06 -2.06 -1.53
CA ILE A 296 -3.25 -1.88 -2.75
C ILE A 296 -3.29 -0.41 -3.15
N ALA A 297 -2.12 0.16 -3.40
CA ALA A 297 -1.96 1.46 -4.04
C ALA A 297 -1.14 1.34 -5.33
N ILE A 298 -1.62 1.91 -6.43
CA ILE A 298 -0.89 1.97 -7.72
C ILE A 298 -0.93 3.40 -8.23
N ASN A 299 0.22 4.04 -8.39
CA ASN A 299 0.29 5.46 -8.77
C ASN A 299 1.52 5.86 -9.60
N GLY A 300 1.33 6.93 -10.38
CA GLY A 300 2.40 7.75 -10.94
C GLY A 300 2.81 8.91 -10.03
N THR A 301 3.75 9.72 -10.51
CA THR A 301 4.22 10.92 -9.81
C THR A 301 3.90 12.16 -10.63
N TYR A 302 3.18 13.11 -10.04
CA TYR A 302 3.01 14.45 -10.60
C TYR A 302 4.21 15.35 -10.26
N HIS A 303 4.51 16.23 -11.21
CA HIS A 303 5.39 17.39 -11.07
C HIS A 303 4.55 18.67 -11.18
N LEU A 304 5.06 19.76 -10.63
CA LEU A 304 4.36 21.04 -10.57
C LEU A 304 4.61 21.84 -11.84
N VAL A 305 3.56 22.36 -12.48
CA VAL A 305 3.68 23.33 -13.57
C VAL A 305 3.55 24.75 -13.00
N ILE A 306 4.55 25.59 -13.28
CA ILE A 306 4.55 27.01 -12.89
C ILE A 306 3.84 27.88 -13.92
N GLY A 307 3.87 27.48 -15.19
CA GLY A 307 3.14 28.13 -16.28
C GLY A 307 3.62 27.62 -17.64
N SER A 308 2.99 28.13 -18.69
CA SER A 308 3.33 27.84 -20.09
C SER A 308 3.63 29.12 -20.88
N LYS A 309 4.36 28.96 -21.98
CA LYS A 309 4.51 29.96 -23.05
C LYS A 309 4.49 29.22 -24.39
N GLY A 310 3.40 29.34 -25.14
CA GLY A 310 3.17 28.49 -26.32
C GLY A 310 3.13 27.01 -25.91
N ASN A 311 3.86 26.15 -26.61
CA ASN A 311 3.97 24.72 -26.31
C ASN A 311 5.01 24.38 -25.22
N LYS A 312 5.65 25.37 -24.59
CA LYS A 312 6.70 25.13 -23.58
C LYS A 312 6.18 25.35 -22.17
N LEU A 313 6.40 24.36 -21.30
CA LEU A 313 6.01 24.38 -19.89
C LEU A 313 7.22 24.58 -18.99
N ARG A 314 7.11 25.45 -17.99
CA ARG A 314 8.05 25.46 -16.85
C ARG A 314 7.57 24.48 -15.78
N VAL A 315 8.38 23.46 -15.52
CA VAL A 315 8.06 22.37 -14.58
C VAL A 315 9.05 22.34 -13.43
N ILE A 316 8.56 22.27 -12.19
CA ILE A 316 9.35 21.96 -11.00
C ILE A 316 9.11 20.51 -10.60
N SER A 317 10.17 19.73 -10.59
CA SER A 317 10.06 18.30 -10.33
C SER A 317 9.88 18.00 -8.84
N ASN A 318 8.90 17.15 -8.52
CA ASN A 318 8.70 16.54 -7.19
C ASN A 318 9.70 15.39 -6.90
N ARG A 319 10.75 15.27 -7.69
CA ARG A 319 11.79 14.24 -7.54
C ARG A 319 13.03 14.62 -8.32
N ASN A 320 14.10 13.90 -8.07
CA ASN A 320 15.35 14.10 -8.78
C ASN A 320 15.90 12.75 -9.28
N PRO A 321 16.13 12.57 -10.59
CA PRO A 321 15.78 13.47 -11.69
C PRO A 321 14.25 13.49 -11.98
N LEU A 322 13.83 14.37 -12.90
CA LEU A 322 12.51 14.30 -13.56
C LEU A 322 12.39 12.94 -14.28
N ASN A 323 11.19 12.35 -14.32
CA ASN A 323 10.93 11.09 -15.05
C ASN A 323 9.99 11.30 -16.25
N ILE A 324 10.28 12.34 -17.01
CA ILE A 324 9.64 12.67 -18.28
C ILE A 324 10.79 12.92 -19.25
N ASP A 325 10.79 12.17 -20.36
CA ASP A 325 11.80 12.26 -21.42
C ASP A 325 11.14 12.63 -22.76
N GLU A 326 11.98 12.97 -23.75
CA GLU A 326 11.52 13.15 -25.14
C GLU A 326 10.81 11.88 -25.64
N GLY A 327 9.66 12.06 -26.30
CA GLY A 327 8.83 10.97 -26.81
C GLY A 327 7.86 10.39 -25.79
N ASP A 328 7.88 10.80 -24.52
CA ASP A 328 6.88 10.36 -23.55
C ASP A 328 5.50 10.99 -23.82
N ARG A 329 4.45 10.21 -23.52
CA ARG A 329 3.09 10.74 -23.39
C ARG A 329 2.93 11.29 -21.99
N VAL A 330 2.56 12.56 -21.87
CA VAL A 330 2.30 13.21 -20.59
C VAL A 330 0.82 13.46 -20.38
N GLU A 331 0.39 13.38 -19.13
CA GLU A 331 -0.91 13.85 -18.66
C GLU A 331 -0.73 15.21 -17.98
N ILE A 332 -1.57 16.18 -18.34
CA ILE A 332 -1.62 17.52 -17.77
C ILE A 332 -2.95 17.67 -17.04
N PHE A 333 -2.89 17.80 -15.72
CA PHE A 333 -4.03 17.98 -14.84
C PHE A 333 -4.15 19.45 -14.44
N LYS A 334 -5.18 20.13 -14.95
CA LYS A 334 -5.38 21.57 -14.78
C LYS A 334 -6.14 21.89 -13.50
N THR A 335 -6.04 23.14 -13.07
CA THR A 335 -6.64 23.62 -11.81
C THR A 335 -8.17 23.53 -11.76
N ASP A 336 -8.82 23.57 -12.93
CA ASP A 336 -10.27 23.41 -13.10
C ASP A 336 -10.73 21.94 -13.15
N GLY A 337 -9.80 21.00 -12.92
CA GLY A 337 -10.07 19.57 -12.94
C GLY A 337 -10.05 18.94 -14.35
N SER A 338 -9.84 19.72 -15.41
CA SER A 338 -9.73 19.18 -16.77
C SER A 338 -8.37 18.49 -16.99
N VAL A 339 -8.36 17.54 -17.93
CA VAL A 339 -7.18 16.72 -18.24
C VAL A 339 -6.92 16.73 -19.73
N GLU A 340 -5.67 16.97 -20.10
CA GLU A 340 -5.19 16.87 -21.47
C GLU A 340 -3.95 16.00 -21.57
N TYR A 341 -3.73 15.38 -22.73
CA TYR A 341 -2.55 14.54 -23.00
C TYR A 341 -1.74 15.07 -24.16
N ALA A 342 -0.42 15.11 -24.04
CA ALA A 342 0.48 15.57 -25.11
C ALA A 342 1.70 14.66 -25.23
N MET A 343 2.39 14.76 -26.38
CA MET A 343 3.70 14.13 -26.54
C MET A 343 4.79 15.13 -26.21
N VAL A 344 5.84 14.69 -25.52
CA VAL A 344 6.99 15.52 -25.20
C VAL A 344 7.94 15.57 -26.40
N LYS A 345 8.29 16.77 -26.84
CA LYS A 345 9.23 17.04 -27.94
C LYS A 345 10.64 17.28 -27.47
N SER A 346 10.82 17.88 -26.30
CA SER A 346 12.13 18.08 -25.69
C SER A 346 12.00 18.34 -24.19
N VAL A 347 13.05 18.01 -23.43
CA VAL A 347 13.17 18.31 -22.01
C VAL A 347 14.54 18.93 -21.76
N LEU A 348 14.56 20.18 -21.32
CA LEU A 348 15.79 20.92 -21.05
C LEU A 348 15.85 21.31 -19.57
N PRO A 349 17.01 21.21 -18.91
CA PRO A 349 17.21 21.82 -17.60
C PRO A 349 16.89 23.31 -17.65
N ALA A 350 16.18 23.80 -16.65
CA ALA A 350 15.87 25.21 -16.48
C ALA A 350 16.35 25.71 -15.12
N ALA A 351 16.13 27.00 -14.84
CA ALA A 351 16.37 27.55 -13.52
C ALA A 351 15.66 26.72 -12.45
N LYS A 352 16.35 26.46 -11.33
CA LYS A 352 15.79 25.85 -10.12
C LYS A 352 14.58 26.65 -9.64
N ILE A 353 13.85 26.08 -8.67
CA ILE A 353 12.77 26.83 -8.01
C ILE A 353 13.32 28.15 -7.44
N THR A 354 12.61 29.26 -7.65
CA THR A 354 12.95 30.56 -7.05
C THR A 354 12.44 30.65 -5.61
N GLU A 355 12.94 31.62 -4.83
CA GLU A 355 12.44 31.84 -3.46
C GLU A 355 10.95 32.21 -3.43
N GLU A 356 10.48 32.98 -4.40
CA GLU A 356 9.06 33.33 -4.55
C GLU A 356 8.21 32.09 -4.88
N GLU A 357 8.67 31.26 -5.83
CA GLU A 357 8.01 30.00 -6.19
C GLU A 357 7.97 29.02 -5.00
N GLU A 358 9.07 28.88 -4.25
CA GLU A 358 9.16 28.01 -3.07
C GLU A 358 8.21 28.48 -1.96
N LYS A 359 8.22 29.79 -1.65
CA LYS A 359 7.32 30.39 -0.65
C LYS A 359 5.86 30.18 -1.03
N TRP A 360 5.52 30.36 -2.30
CA TRP A 360 4.17 30.12 -2.81
C TRP A 360 3.79 28.63 -2.74
N LEU A 361 4.64 27.72 -3.23
CA LEU A 361 4.38 26.28 -3.21
C LEU A 361 4.16 25.78 -1.79
N TYR A 362 4.99 26.21 -0.84
CA TYR A 362 4.89 25.78 0.55
C TYR A 362 3.81 26.51 1.36
N SER A 363 3.13 27.52 0.80
CA SER A 363 1.87 28.02 1.35
C SER A 363 0.66 27.16 0.95
N LEU A 364 0.79 26.27 -0.03
CA LEU A 364 -0.29 25.40 -0.48
C LEU A 364 -0.58 24.26 0.53
N PRO A 365 -1.82 23.71 0.52
CA PRO A 365 -2.18 22.52 1.29
C PRO A 365 -1.61 21.26 0.61
N ILE A 366 -0.32 21.04 0.77
CA ILE A 366 0.41 19.86 0.27
C ILE A 366 0.93 19.04 1.45
N TYR A 367 1.33 17.80 1.19
CA TYR A 367 1.91 16.94 2.22
C TYR A 367 3.08 17.63 2.96
N PRO A 368 3.04 17.73 4.30
CA PRO A 368 4.07 18.42 5.09
C PRO A 368 5.49 17.91 4.83
N GLY A 369 5.68 16.61 4.57
CA GLY A 369 6.99 16.04 4.27
C GLY A 369 7.63 16.64 3.02
N PHE A 370 6.85 17.13 2.05
CA PHE A 370 7.42 17.85 0.90
C PHE A 370 8.10 19.16 1.31
N LYS A 371 7.55 19.85 2.32
CA LYS A 371 8.10 21.10 2.87
C LYS A 371 9.33 20.80 3.73
N GLU A 372 9.21 19.83 4.63
CA GLU A 372 10.29 19.42 5.54
C GLU A 372 11.56 18.99 4.77
N HIS A 373 11.39 18.20 3.71
CA HIS A 373 12.52 17.68 2.93
C HIS A 373 12.89 18.56 1.73
N LYS A 374 12.22 19.70 1.56
CA LYS A 374 12.35 20.61 0.41
C LYS A 374 12.33 19.86 -0.93
N THR A 375 11.31 19.05 -1.18
CA THR A 375 11.33 18.03 -2.24
C THR A 375 11.43 18.63 -3.66
N PHE A 376 10.84 19.80 -3.87
CA PHE A 376 10.75 20.47 -5.16
C PHE A 376 11.97 21.38 -5.39
N LYS A 377 13.01 20.88 -6.06
CA LYS A 377 14.29 21.62 -6.25
C LYS A 377 14.62 21.93 -7.70
N SER A 378 14.45 20.94 -8.58
CA SER A 378 14.94 20.99 -9.96
C SER A 378 13.86 21.53 -10.90
N GLY A 379 14.22 22.51 -11.72
CA GLY A 379 13.35 23.09 -12.74
C GLY A 379 13.72 22.62 -14.14
N PHE A 380 12.72 22.50 -15.00
CA PHE A 380 12.83 22.03 -16.38
C PHE A 380 11.93 22.85 -17.30
N GLU A 381 12.34 23.00 -18.55
CA GLU A 381 11.48 23.38 -19.66
C GLU A 381 11.07 22.10 -20.40
N VAL A 382 9.77 21.84 -20.47
CA VAL A 382 9.19 20.69 -21.19
C VAL A 382 8.44 21.22 -22.39
N GLU A 383 8.91 20.88 -23.59
CA GLU A 383 8.25 21.25 -24.84
C GLU A 383 7.27 20.16 -25.27
N LEU A 384 6.04 20.57 -25.59
CA LEU A 384 4.97 19.70 -26.06
C LEU A 384 4.86 19.72 -27.59
N ASP A 385 4.21 18.69 -28.14
CA ASP A 385 3.91 18.57 -29.57
C ASP A 385 2.89 19.60 -30.09
N ARG A 386 2.19 20.29 -29.18
CA ARG A 386 1.25 21.36 -29.48
C ARG A 386 1.13 22.34 -28.33
N GLU A 387 0.60 23.51 -28.61
CA GLU A 387 0.27 24.50 -27.59
C GLU A 387 -0.90 24.02 -26.71
N ILE A 388 -0.70 24.13 -25.40
CA ILE A 388 -1.72 23.91 -24.38
C ILE A 388 -1.59 25.05 -23.38
N ASP A 389 -2.69 25.75 -23.12
CA ASP A 389 -2.73 26.73 -22.03
C ASP A 389 -2.76 25.97 -20.69
N VAL A 390 -1.69 26.10 -19.91
CA VAL A 390 -1.48 25.37 -18.65
C VAL A 390 -1.29 26.38 -17.51
N PRO A 391 -2.34 26.64 -16.71
CA PRO A 391 -2.26 27.57 -15.59
C PRO A 391 -1.23 27.14 -14.54
N ARG A 392 -0.63 28.12 -13.85
CA ARG A 392 0.17 27.89 -12.63
C ARG A 392 -0.62 27.02 -11.65
N ARG A 393 0.06 26.07 -10.99
CA ARG A 393 -0.50 25.04 -10.07
C ARG A 393 -1.08 23.81 -10.77
N SER A 394 -1.17 23.78 -12.09
CA SER A 394 -1.43 22.53 -12.81
C SER A 394 -0.33 21.51 -12.53
N MET A 395 -0.64 20.23 -12.75
CA MET A 395 0.29 19.13 -12.57
C MET A 395 0.57 18.44 -13.90
N ILE A 396 1.78 17.90 -14.05
CA ILE A 396 2.17 17.09 -15.22
C ILE A 396 2.79 15.78 -14.74
N LEU A 397 2.46 14.67 -15.38
CA LEU A 397 3.12 13.37 -15.14
C LEU A 397 3.40 12.64 -16.44
N ASN A 398 4.28 11.63 -16.37
CA ASN A 398 4.50 10.67 -17.44
C ASN A 398 3.39 9.61 -17.43
N ALA A 399 2.48 9.65 -18.41
CA ALA A 399 1.34 8.74 -18.50
C ALA A 399 1.77 7.28 -18.82
N ASN A 400 3.00 7.08 -19.27
CA ASN A 400 3.58 5.75 -19.48
C ASN A 400 4.14 5.13 -18.19
N MET A 401 4.27 5.89 -17.10
CA MET A 401 4.87 5.45 -15.83
C MET A 401 3.88 5.63 -14.67
N ILE A 402 2.70 5.04 -14.79
CA ILE A 402 1.66 5.09 -13.75
C ILE A 402 1.20 3.70 -13.28
N GLY A 403 1.71 2.63 -13.87
CA GLY A 403 1.26 1.25 -13.60
C GLY A 403 0.14 0.77 -14.51
N ASN A 404 0.06 1.28 -15.75
CA ASN A 404 -0.95 0.84 -16.71
C ASN A 404 -0.88 -0.66 -17.00
N GLY A 405 -2.04 -1.29 -17.22
CA GLY A 405 -2.11 -2.72 -17.52
C GLY A 405 -2.11 -3.63 -16.29
N PHE A 406 -2.29 -3.07 -15.09
CA PHE A 406 -2.34 -3.84 -13.85
C PHE A 406 -3.49 -4.86 -13.85
N LYS A 407 -3.34 -5.92 -13.05
CA LYS A 407 -4.37 -6.95 -12.91
C LYS A 407 -4.54 -7.30 -11.44
N ILE A 408 -5.77 -7.18 -10.94
CA ILE A 408 -6.17 -7.74 -9.65
C ILE A 408 -7.18 -8.83 -9.95
N LYS A 409 -6.78 -10.10 -9.75
CA LYS A 409 -7.61 -11.27 -10.06
C LYS A 409 -7.77 -12.16 -8.84
N GLY A 410 -9.00 -12.28 -8.35
CA GLY A 410 -9.29 -12.97 -7.10
C GLY A 410 -8.75 -12.22 -5.88
N GLY A 411 -8.58 -12.95 -4.79
CA GLY A 411 -7.97 -12.44 -3.57
C GLY A 411 -8.94 -11.79 -2.59
N LYS A 412 -8.40 -11.42 -1.42
CA LYS A 412 -9.14 -10.83 -0.30
C LYS A 412 -8.41 -9.59 0.22
N PHE A 413 -9.09 -8.46 0.30
CA PHE A 413 -8.50 -7.18 0.71
C PHE A 413 -9.39 -6.50 1.74
N GLY A 414 -8.81 -5.63 2.57
CA GLY A 414 -9.55 -4.81 3.51
C GLY A 414 -9.19 -5.04 4.98
N ASN A 415 -10.18 -4.92 5.87
CA ASN A 415 -10.03 -4.89 7.33
C ASN A 415 -8.93 -3.92 7.79
N ASN A 416 -8.84 -2.79 7.10
CA ASN A 416 -7.81 -1.78 7.25
C ASN A 416 -8.45 -0.41 7.48
N ARG A 417 -7.67 0.51 8.02
CA ARG A 417 -8.15 1.85 8.38
C ARG A 417 -8.49 2.76 7.20
N SER A 418 -7.95 2.50 6.00
CA SER A 418 -8.03 3.41 4.85
C SER A 418 -8.80 2.79 3.69
N ARG A 419 -8.33 2.90 2.45
CA ARG A 419 -9.03 2.34 1.29
C ARG A 419 -8.72 0.86 1.14
N GLY A 420 -9.60 0.13 0.48
CA GLY A 420 -9.24 -1.19 -0.03
C GLY A 420 -8.20 -0.99 -1.13
N LEU A 421 -8.65 -0.55 -2.29
CA LEU A 421 -7.80 -0.33 -3.46
C LEU A 421 -7.78 1.15 -3.81
N ILE A 422 -6.60 1.77 -3.93
CA ILE A 422 -6.43 3.10 -4.53
C ILE A 422 -5.69 2.99 -5.87
N ILE A 423 -6.40 3.33 -6.94
CA ILE A 423 -5.95 3.14 -8.31
C ILE A 423 -5.82 4.51 -8.99
N LYS A 424 -4.60 4.82 -9.43
CA LYS A 424 -4.28 6.06 -10.16
C LYS A 424 -3.62 5.70 -11.49
N CYS A 425 -4.25 4.78 -12.23
CA CYS A 425 -3.75 4.23 -13.49
C CYS A 425 -4.86 3.61 -14.33
N GLY A 426 -4.55 3.29 -15.59
CA GLY A 426 -5.49 2.78 -16.58
C GLY A 426 -5.17 1.39 -17.12
N HIS A 427 -5.96 0.96 -18.10
CA HIS A 427 -5.85 -0.29 -18.85
C HIS A 427 -5.89 -1.54 -17.96
N GLY A 428 -6.52 -1.43 -16.80
CA GLY A 428 -6.49 -2.44 -15.76
C GLY A 428 -7.76 -3.28 -15.67
N VAL A 429 -7.69 -4.33 -14.86
CA VAL A 429 -8.84 -5.15 -14.48
C VAL A 429 -8.82 -5.43 -12.98
N ILE A 430 -9.98 -5.26 -12.33
CA ILE A 430 -10.28 -5.71 -10.97
C ILE A 430 -11.39 -6.74 -11.09
N GLU A 431 -11.04 -8.02 -10.98
CA GLU A 431 -11.94 -9.13 -11.24
C GLU A 431 -11.95 -10.17 -10.12
N GLY A 432 -13.13 -10.49 -9.61
CA GLY A 432 -13.33 -11.60 -8.68
C GLY A 432 -12.74 -11.40 -7.28
N ALA A 433 -12.37 -10.17 -6.92
CA ALA A 433 -11.82 -9.85 -5.60
C ALA A 433 -12.92 -9.76 -4.54
N THR A 434 -12.58 -10.12 -3.31
CA THR A 434 -13.38 -9.79 -2.12
C THR A 434 -12.75 -8.61 -1.40
N ILE A 435 -13.50 -7.52 -1.20
CA ILE A 435 -13.04 -6.35 -0.45
C ILE A 435 -13.97 -6.19 0.75
N GLU A 436 -13.42 -6.28 1.96
CA GLU A 436 -14.21 -6.35 3.19
C GLU A 436 -13.72 -5.35 4.22
N ALA A 437 -14.61 -4.50 4.73
CA ALA A 437 -14.37 -3.62 5.86
C ALA A 437 -13.11 -2.73 5.75
N ALA A 438 -12.84 -2.21 4.55
CA ALA A 438 -12.01 -1.00 4.43
C ALA A 438 -12.80 0.17 5.04
N TRP A 439 -12.19 0.92 5.96
CA TRP A 439 -12.93 1.96 6.68
C TRP A 439 -13.25 3.18 5.78
N MET A 440 -12.39 3.50 4.82
CA MET A 440 -12.68 4.50 3.77
C MET A 440 -13.33 3.81 2.55
N GLU A 441 -13.00 4.23 1.33
CA GLU A 441 -13.55 3.62 0.12
C GLU A 441 -13.02 2.20 -0.11
N SER A 442 -13.89 1.27 -0.52
CA SER A 442 -13.42 -0.09 -0.89
C SER A 442 -12.58 -0.05 -2.16
N ILE A 443 -12.98 0.75 -3.15
CA ILE A 443 -12.19 1.06 -4.36
C ILE A 443 -12.26 2.57 -4.60
N LYS A 444 -11.10 3.23 -4.63
CA LYS A 444 -10.94 4.63 -4.98
C LYS A 444 -10.12 4.76 -6.26
N ILE A 445 -10.66 5.50 -7.22
CA ILE A 445 -9.99 5.87 -8.47
C ILE A 445 -9.91 7.39 -8.50
N ALA A 446 -8.73 7.93 -8.22
CA ALA A 446 -8.58 9.38 -8.10
C ALA A 446 -7.10 9.82 -8.11
N PRO A 447 -6.72 10.83 -8.91
CA PRO A 447 -5.50 11.58 -8.65
C PRO A 447 -5.63 12.34 -7.31
N GLU A 448 -4.50 12.72 -6.71
CA GLU A 448 -4.52 13.47 -5.44
C GLU A 448 -3.54 14.65 -5.47
N TRP A 449 -4.12 15.86 -5.45
CA TRP A 449 -3.37 17.13 -5.40
C TRP A 449 -2.44 17.22 -4.18
N PHE A 450 -2.89 16.75 -3.02
CA PHE A 450 -2.14 16.85 -1.76
C PHE A 450 -0.85 16.01 -1.78
N TRP A 451 -0.91 14.84 -2.41
CA TRP A 451 0.19 13.86 -2.46
C TRP A 451 1.05 13.97 -3.71
N PHE A 452 0.65 14.76 -4.72
CA PHE A 452 1.28 14.76 -6.06
C PHE A 452 1.35 13.34 -6.65
N GLU A 453 0.31 12.56 -6.41
CA GLU A 453 0.20 11.20 -6.89
C GLU A 453 -0.95 11.09 -7.86
N GLY A 454 -0.68 10.45 -8.98
CA GLY A 454 -1.45 10.73 -10.17
C GLY A 454 -1.56 9.61 -11.16
N GLY A 455 -2.42 9.92 -12.12
CA GLY A 455 -2.80 9.09 -13.24
C GLY A 455 -4.32 9.04 -13.26
N HIS A 456 -4.91 9.76 -14.21
CA HIS A 456 -6.31 9.57 -14.51
C HIS A 456 -6.51 8.24 -15.22
N THR A 457 -7.52 7.51 -14.78
CA THR A 457 -7.83 6.19 -15.32
C THR A 457 -8.53 6.25 -16.68
N GLU A 458 -7.94 5.55 -17.65
CA GLU A 458 -8.55 5.21 -18.94
C GLU A 458 -8.68 3.68 -19.05
N ASN A 459 -9.79 3.15 -19.58
CA ASN A 459 -9.96 1.73 -19.91
C ASN A 459 -9.85 0.77 -18.69
N LEU A 460 -10.73 0.93 -17.70
CA LEU A 460 -10.75 0.07 -16.51
C LEU A 460 -12.03 -0.78 -16.44
N VAL A 461 -11.88 -2.06 -16.11
CA VAL A 461 -13.00 -2.97 -15.84
C VAL A 461 -12.97 -3.44 -14.38
N ILE A 462 -14.04 -3.14 -13.64
CA ILE A 462 -14.30 -3.63 -12.28
C ILE A 462 -15.47 -4.60 -12.37
N LYS A 463 -15.20 -5.91 -12.29
CA LYS A 463 -16.24 -6.92 -12.49
C LYS A 463 -16.22 -8.08 -11.53
N ASN A 464 -17.41 -8.65 -11.28
CA ASN A 464 -17.57 -9.89 -10.51
C ASN A 464 -16.99 -9.82 -9.09
N ASN A 465 -16.83 -8.63 -8.50
CA ASN A 465 -16.28 -8.48 -7.15
C ASN A 465 -17.37 -8.61 -6.09
N VAL A 466 -16.96 -9.00 -4.89
CA VAL A 466 -17.79 -8.99 -3.68
C VAL A 466 -17.26 -7.89 -2.76
N ILE A 467 -18.04 -6.84 -2.56
CA ILE A 467 -17.67 -5.69 -1.73
C ILE A 467 -18.59 -5.66 -0.52
N LYS A 468 -17.99 -5.79 0.66
CA LYS A 468 -18.64 -5.60 1.96
C LYS A 468 -18.05 -4.35 2.59
N CYS A 469 -18.73 -3.23 2.48
CA CYS A 469 -18.15 -1.94 2.88
C CYS A 469 -17.87 -1.87 4.38
N GLY A 470 -16.88 -1.05 4.74
CA GLY A 470 -16.74 -0.51 6.08
C GLY A 470 -17.59 0.76 6.20
N ALA A 471 -16.97 1.89 6.55
CA ALA A 471 -17.69 3.16 6.78
C ALA A 471 -17.78 4.07 5.54
N GLY A 472 -17.01 3.80 4.47
CA GLY A 472 -17.02 4.60 3.24
C GLY A 472 -17.77 3.95 2.07
N PRO A 473 -17.92 4.68 0.94
CA PRO A 473 -18.49 4.17 -0.30
C PRO A 473 -17.82 2.89 -0.81
N ALA A 474 -18.55 2.11 -1.60
CA ALA A 474 -17.97 0.95 -2.25
C ALA A 474 -16.98 1.36 -3.35
N ILE A 475 -17.42 2.19 -4.28
CA ILE A 475 -16.60 2.59 -5.43
C ILE A 475 -16.70 4.11 -5.61
N THR A 476 -15.56 4.77 -5.53
CA THR A 476 -15.41 6.20 -5.80
C THR A 476 -14.51 6.41 -7.00
N ILE A 477 -14.96 7.17 -7.98
CA ILE A 477 -14.18 7.68 -9.11
C ILE A 477 -14.29 9.19 -9.06
N ASN A 478 -13.19 9.93 -8.92
CA ASN A 478 -13.28 11.38 -8.94
C ASN A 478 -12.06 12.07 -9.53
N SER A 479 -12.32 13.22 -10.16
CA SER A 479 -11.31 14.19 -10.58
C SER A 479 -11.70 15.56 -10.02
N PRO A 480 -11.21 15.92 -8.82
CA PRO A 480 -11.60 17.16 -8.18
C PRO A 480 -10.84 18.36 -8.75
N LYS A 481 -11.48 19.54 -8.75
CA LYS A 481 -10.77 20.80 -8.95
C LYS A 481 -9.73 21.01 -7.86
N VAL A 482 -8.78 21.90 -8.11
CA VAL A 482 -7.72 22.21 -7.13
C VAL A 482 -8.28 22.78 -5.82
N ASN A 483 -9.39 23.52 -5.90
CA ASN A 483 -10.22 23.84 -4.77
C ASN A 483 -11.36 22.83 -4.69
N LEU A 484 -11.29 21.90 -3.73
CA LEU A 484 -12.28 20.82 -3.57
C LEU A 484 -13.72 21.33 -3.36
N LYS A 485 -13.90 22.59 -2.96
CA LYS A 485 -15.22 23.21 -2.78
C LYS A 485 -15.82 23.78 -4.07
N GLU A 486 -15.03 23.91 -5.13
CA GLU A 486 -15.48 24.39 -6.46
C GLU A 486 -15.98 23.23 -7.36
N GLY A 487 -16.04 22.01 -6.81
CA GLY A 487 -16.58 20.82 -7.45
C GLY A 487 -15.55 20.01 -8.22
N PHE A 488 -15.99 19.43 -9.34
CA PHE A 488 -15.25 18.43 -10.11
C PHE A 488 -14.96 18.91 -11.52
N GLY A 489 -13.94 18.32 -12.15
CA GLY A 489 -13.59 18.55 -13.54
C GLY A 489 -14.69 18.12 -14.51
N PRO A 490 -14.61 18.53 -15.79
CA PRO A 490 -15.54 18.12 -16.82
C PRO A 490 -15.45 16.62 -17.13
N ALA A 491 -16.44 16.08 -17.86
CA ALA A 491 -16.36 14.72 -18.38
C ALA A 491 -15.12 14.53 -19.26
N GLY A 492 -14.47 13.37 -19.16
CA GLY A 492 -13.28 13.04 -19.95
C GLY A 492 -11.96 13.17 -19.20
N ALA A 493 -11.98 13.57 -17.93
CA ALA A 493 -10.83 13.40 -17.05
C ALA A 493 -10.52 11.90 -16.87
N HIS A 494 -11.55 11.11 -16.57
CA HIS A 494 -11.52 9.65 -16.65
C HIS A 494 -12.26 9.15 -17.89
N ARG A 495 -11.85 8.02 -18.47
CA ARG A 495 -12.43 7.52 -19.74
C ARG A 495 -12.66 6.01 -19.75
N ASN A 496 -13.78 5.59 -20.33
CA ASN A 496 -14.13 4.19 -20.61
C ASN A 496 -13.95 3.28 -19.38
N ILE A 497 -14.77 3.52 -18.35
CA ILE A 497 -14.75 2.72 -17.12
C ILE A 497 -16.02 1.87 -17.06
N ALA A 498 -15.87 0.58 -16.78
CA ALA A 498 -16.97 -0.36 -16.65
C ALA A 498 -17.04 -0.98 -15.26
N ILE A 499 -18.18 -0.85 -14.57
CA ILE A 499 -18.48 -1.46 -13.28
C ILE A 499 -19.59 -2.49 -13.50
N LEU A 500 -19.24 -3.78 -13.51
CA LEU A 500 -20.09 -4.84 -14.05
C LEU A 500 -20.28 -6.00 -13.07
N ASN A 501 -21.53 -6.39 -12.80
CA ASN A 501 -21.85 -7.62 -12.07
C ASN A 501 -21.17 -7.74 -10.68
N ASN A 502 -21.01 -6.61 -9.98
CA ASN A 502 -20.47 -6.61 -8.62
C ASN A 502 -21.61 -6.83 -7.60
N LYS A 503 -21.32 -7.51 -6.50
CA LYS A 503 -22.21 -7.65 -5.34
C LYS A 503 -21.71 -6.73 -4.24
N ILE A 504 -22.51 -5.74 -3.86
CA ILE A 504 -22.14 -4.70 -2.92
C ILE A 504 -23.14 -4.72 -1.76
N SER A 505 -22.64 -4.80 -0.53
CA SER A 505 -23.47 -4.87 0.68
C SER A 505 -22.86 -4.06 1.82
N TYR A 506 -23.68 -3.80 2.85
CA TYR A 506 -23.26 -3.14 4.08
C TYR A 506 -22.77 -1.71 3.86
N VAL A 507 -23.45 -0.98 2.99
CA VAL A 507 -22.99 0.31 2.48
C VAL A 507 -23.98 1.41 2.82
N SER A 508 -23.42 2.57 3.20
CA SER A 508 -24.13 3.83 3.37
C SER A 508 -24.03 4.69 2.09
N LEU A 509 -24.85 5.73 1.94
CA LEU A 509 -24.96 6.44 0.67
C LEU A 509 -23.84 7.48 0.46
N PRO A 510 -23.27 7.62 -0.74
CA PRO A 510 -23.55 6.86 -1.96
C PRO A 510 -22.80 5.53 -1.98
N VAL A 511 -23.34 4.54 -2.67
CA VAL A 511 -22.66 3.26 -2.91
C VAL A 511 -21.59 3.41 -3.99
N ILE A 512 -21.97 4.04 -5.10
CA ILE A 512 -21.09 4.37 -6.22
C ILE A 512 -21.13 5.88 -6.40
N PHE A 513 -19.96 6.52 -6.27
CA PHE A 513 -19.78 7.94 -6.55
C PHE A 513 -18.83 8.07 -7.74
N ALA A 514 -19.27 8.65 -8.86
CA ALA A 514 -18.40 8.85 -10.00
C ALA A 514 -18.49 10.27 -10.56
N THR A 515 -17.34 10.89 -10.80
CA THR A 515 -17.27 12.21 -11.41
C THR A 515 -16.34 12.23 -12.61
N SER A 516 -16.63 13.14 -13.55
CA SER A 516 -15.69 13.50 -14.62
C SER A 516 -15.34 12.32 -15.54
N VAL A 517 -16.24 11.34 -15.67
CA VAL A 517 -16.04 10.12 -16.46
C VAL A 517 -16.73 10.22 -17.81
N GLN A 518 -15.97 10.10 -18.89
CA GLN A 518 -16.54 9.86 -20.22
C GLN A 518 -16.68 8.34 -20.45
N ASP A 519 -17.84 7.92 -20.98
CA ASP A 519 -18.16 6.53 -21.31
C ASP A 519 -18.19 5.57 -20.11
N LEU A 520 -18.88 5.97 -19.04
CA LEU A 520 -19.13 5.12 -17.87
C LEU A 520 -20.20 4.07 -18.17
N ARG A 521 -19.91 2.80 -17.83
CA ARG A 521 -20.88 1.69 -17.96
C ARG A 521 -21.13 1.04 -16.62
N LEU A 522 -22.39 1.07 -16.18
CA LEU A 522 -22.86 0.39 -14.97
C LEU A 522 -23.85 -0.69 -15.40
N SER A 523 -23.57 -1.96 -15.12
CA SER A 523 -24.46 -3.05 -15.54
C SER A 523 -24.47 -4.21 -14.55
N LYS A 524 -25.68 -4.69 -14.23
CA LYS A 524 -25.92 -5.89 -13.40
C LYS A 524 -25.28 -5.86 -12.00
N ASN A 525 -24.94 -4.69 -11.47
CA ASN A 525 -24.48 -4.58 -10.09
C ASN A 525 -25.65 -4.77 -9.12
N LYS A 526 -25.45 -5.58 -8.08
CA LYS A 526 -26.43 -5.81 -7.01
C LYS A 526 -26.02 -5.00 -5.80
N LEU A 527 -26.85 -4.03 -5.42
CA LEU A 527 -26.61 -3.15 -4.29
C LEU A 527 -27.56 -3.52 -3.15
N ASN A 528 -27.01 -3.87 -2.00
CA ASN A 528 -27.74 -4.07 -0.76
C ASN A 528 -27.35 -2.95 0.21
N VAL A 529 -28.10 -1.85 0.14
CA VAL A 529 -27.92 -0.67 0.98
C VAL A 529 -28.47 -1.00 2.36
N MET A 530 -27.78 -0.56 3.43
CA MET A 530 -28.35 -0.68 4.77
C MET A 530 -29.54 0.29 4.92
N ASP A 531 -30.55 -0.09 5.69
CA ASP A 531 -31.59 0.86 6.13
C ASP A 531 -30.94 2.03 6.88
N ASP A 532 -31.59 3.20 6.83
CA ASP A 532 -31.11 4.45 7.42
C ASP A 532 -30.56 4.25 8.84
N GLY A 533 -29.33 4.71 9.09
CA GLY A 533 -28.76 4.77 10.45
C GLY A 533 -27.36 4.17 10.63
N TYR A 534 -26.76 3.52 9.63
CA TYR A 534 -25.39 3.02 9.74
C TYR A 534 -24.36 3.99 9.13
N TYR A 535 -23.51 4.54 10.01
CA TYR A 535 -22.24 5.23 9.74
C TYR A 535 -22.09 5.93 8.38
N MET A 536 -22.40 7.22 8.37
CA MET A 536 -22.07 8.14 7.27
C MET A 536 -20.74 8.84 7.61
N HIS A 537 -19.62 8.29 7.16
CA HIS A 537 -18.37 9.05 7.16
C HIS A 537 -18.42 10.06 6.00
N ASP A 538 -17.80 11.24 6.12
CA ASP A 538 -17.85 12.32 5.10
C ASP A 538 -17.12 11.98 3.77
N TYR A 539 -16.97 10.69 3.42
CA TYR A 539 -16.41 10.22 2.15
C TYR A 539 -17.44 10.23 1.01
N GLY A 540 -17.00 10.02 -0.23
CA GLY A 540 -17.91 9.94 -1.39
C GLY A 540 -18.66 11.22 -1.73
N GLY A 541 -17.95 12.34 -1.92
CA GLY A 541 -18.54 13.62 -2.36
C GLY A 541 -18.78 14.62 -1.23
N ARG A 542 -19.18 14.17 -0.03
CA ARG A 542 -19.59 15.04 1.08
C ARG A 542 -18.48 15.96 1.60
N HIS A 543 -17.27 15.45 1.82
CA HIS A 543 -16.11 16.29 2.16
C HIS A 543 -15.77 17.32 1.06
N MET A 544 -16.15 17.03 -0.19
CA MET A 544 -16.01 17.92 -1.36
C MET A 544 -17.25 18.79 -1.59
N GLY A 545 -18.16 18.88 -0.62
CA GLY A 545 -19.33 19.77 -0.68
C GLY A 545 -20.50 19.25 -1.52
N THR A 546 -20.54 17.96 -1.81
CA THR A 546 -21.63 17.33 -2.58
C THR A 546 -22.53 16.52 -1.67
N ASP A 547 -23.83 16.79 -1.71
CA ASP A 547 -24.80 15.92 -1.06
C ASP A 547 -25.02 14.66 -1.90
N CYS A 548 -25.00 13.51 -1.24
CA CYS A 548 -25.08 12.21 -1.90
C CYS A 548 -26.19 11.40 -1.24
N THR A 549 -27.40 11.61 -1.74
CA THR A 549 -28.65 11.04 -1.23
C THR A 549 -29.09 9.79 -1.98
N GLU A 550 -28.45 9.47 -3.11
CA GLU A 550 -28.78 8.33 -3.95
C GLU A 550 -27.71 7.22 -3.86
N PRO A 551 -28.07 5.94 -4.07
CA PRO A 551 -27.09 4.86 -4.14
C PRO A 551 -26.03 5.05 -5.21
N ILE A 552 -26.37 5.72 -6.31
CA ILE A 552 -25.46 6.04 -7.40
C ILE A 552 -25.53 7.55 -7.65
N THR A 553 -24.41 8.24 -7.43
CA THR A 553 -24.29 9.68 -7.69
C THR A 553 -23.26 9.90 -8.80
N LEU A 554 -23.70 10.55 -9.88
CA LEU A 554 -22.89 10.82 -11.07
C LEU A 554 -22.82 12.33 -11.33
N ILE A 555 -21.61 12.87 -11.49
CA ILE A 555 -21.40 14.31 -11.76
C ILE A 555 -20.46 14.48 -12.95
N ASN A 556 -20.85 15.23 -13.97
CA ASN A 556 -20.05 15.40 -15.19
C ASN A 556 -19.64 14.05 -15.81
N CYS A 557 -20.59 13.12 -15.91
CA CYS A 557 -20.37 11.80 -16.49
C CYS A 557 -21.21 11.62 -17.76
N SER A 558 -20.66 10.97 -18.79
CA SER A 558 -21.45 10.41 -19.90
C SER A 558 -21.60 8.91 -19.74
N GLN A 559 -22.81 8.40 -20.00
CA GLN A 559 -23.11 6.96 -19.97
C GLN A 559 -23.14 6.38 -21.38
N LYS A 560 -22.81 5.10 -21.50
CA LYS A 560 -22.88 4.34 -22.76
C LYS A 560 -23.64 3.04 -22.59
#